data_AF-A0A1F5TPC5-F1
#
_entry.id   AF-A0A1F5TPC5-F1
#
_cell.length_a   1.000
_cell.length_b   1.000
_cell.length_c   1.000
_cell.angle_alpha   90.00
_cell.angle_beta   90.00
_cell.angle_gamma   90.00
#
_symmetry.space_group_name_H-M   'P 1'
#
loop_
_entity.id
_entity.type
_entity.pdbx_description
1 polymer ?
#
loop_
_entity_poly.entity_id
_entity_poly.type
_entity_poly.pdbx_seq_one_letter_code
_entity_poly.pdbx_strand_id
1 'polypeptide(L)'
;MSKGYPSLSEEQKQEIIKRIKEKGESVSDLAKEYGVAPKTIYNLLRRTVQGPGALLELAKLRRENEALLKIIGRLTADQKLGKKTRYGRGD
;
A
#
# COMPACT_ATOMS: atom_id res chain seq x y z
N MET A 1 21.05 -17.65 -31.09
CA MET A 1 20.45 -16.32 -30.87
C MET A 1 19.57 -16.39 -29.64
N SER A 2 19.87 -15.65 -28.58
CA SER A 2 18.96 -15.53 -27.43
C SER A 2 17.69 -14.83 -27.90
N LYS A 3 16.56 -15.54 -27.88
CA LYS A 3 15.25 -14.99 -28.25
C LYS A 3 14.87 -13.94 -27.21
N GLY A 4 15.21 -12.68 -27.45
CA GLY A 4 14.77 -11.56 -26.62
C GLY A 4 13.26 -11.45 -26.77
N TYR A 5 12.53 -11.61 -25.66
CA TYR A 5 11.10 -11.33 -25.66
C TYR A 5 10.88 -9.83 -25.94
N PRO A 6 9.87 -9.46 -26.74
CA PRO A 6 9.58 -8.06 -27.02
C PRO A 6 9.31 -7.29 -25.72
N SER A 7 9.82 -6.05 -25.66
CA SER A 7 9.52 -5.16 -24.54
C SER A 7 8.08 -4.66 -24.67
N LEU A 8 7.32 -4.74 -23.57
CA LEU A 8 5.97 -4.18 -23.49
C LEU A 8 6.00 -2.66 -23.68
N SER A 9 5.04 -2.11 -24.42
CA SER A 9 4.77 -0.66 -24.44
C SER A 9 4.22 -0.17 -23.10
N GLU A 10 4.21 1.14 -22.86
CA GLU A 10 3.62 1.68 -21.63
C GLU A 10 2.11 1.43 -21.55
N GLU A 11 1.40 1.51 -22.67
CA GLU A 11 -0.04 1.20 -22.76
C GLU A 11 -0.31 -0.27 -22.40
N GLN A 12 0.50 -1.18 -22.94
CA GLN A 12 0.40 -2.60 -22.61
C GLN A 12 0.69 -2.87 -21.14
N LYS A 13 1.69 -2.21 -20.56
CA LYS A 13 2.00 -2.32 -19.13
C LYS A 13 0.81 -1.88 -18.27
N GLN A 14 0.20 -0.73 -18.57
CA GLN A 14 -0.95 -0.23 -17.84
C GLN A 14 -2.15 -1.16 -17.95
N GLU A 15 -2.46 -1.66 -19.14
CA GLU A 15 -3.57 -2.59 -19.35
C GLU A 15 -3.35 -3.92 -18.61
N ILE A 16 -2.14 -4.48 -18.65
CA ILE A 16 -1.79 -5.69 -17.89
C ILE A 16 -2.01 -5.48 -16.38
N ILE A 17 -1.54 -4.35 -15.83
CA ILE A 17 -1.73 -4.03 -14.41
C ILE A 17 -3.22 -3.92 -14.07
N LYS A 18 -4.01 -3.27 -14.94
CA LYS A 18 -5.44 -3.08 -14.77
C LYS A 18 -6.18 -4.43 -14.77
N ARG A 19 -5.94 -5.29 -15.77
CA ARG A 19 -6.57 -6.62 -15.88
C ARG A 19 -6.24 -7.52 -14.68
N ILE A 20 -5.01 -7.46 -14.17
CA ILE A 20 -4.63 -8.22 -12.97
C ILE A 20 -5.34 -7.69 -11.72
N LYS A 21 -5.34 -6.36 -11.49
CA LYS A 21 -5.89 -5.77 -10.27
C LYS A 21 -7.42 -5.73 -10.21
N GLU A 22 -8.06 -5.45 -11.34
CA GLU A 22 -9.50 -5.21 -11.41
C GLU A 22 -10.28 -6.47 -11.82
N LYS A 23 -9.74 -7.27 -12.75
CA LYS A 23 -10.42 -8.45 -13.30
C LYS A 23 -9.90 -9.76 -12.73
N GLY A 24 -8.81 -9.74 -11.95
CA GLY A 24 -8.22 -10.93 -11.32
C GLY A 24 -7.62 -11.92 -12.32
N GLU A 25 -7.25 -11.45 -13.51
CA GLU A 25 -6.71 -12.33 -14.55
C GLU A 25 -5.34 -12.91 -14.20
N SER A 26 -5.08 -14.14 -14.64
CA SER A 26 -3.84 -14.84 -14.33
C SER A 26 -2.65 -14.25 -15.09
N VAL A 27 -1.53 -14.07 -14.37
CA VAL A 27 -0.24 -13.69 -14.95
C VAL A 27 0.21 -14.68 -16.03
N SER A 28 -0.10 -15.98 -15.88
CA SER A 28 0.27 -16.99 -16.88
C SER A 28 -0.41 -16.76 -18.23
N ASP A 29 -1.66 -16.32 -18.20
CA ASP A 29 -2.49 -16.19 -19.40
C ASP A 29 -2.17 -14.89 -20.11
N LEU A 30 -2.01 -13.80 -19.35
CA LEU A 30 -1.51 -12.52 -19.88
C LEU A 30 -0.08 -12.65 -20.43
N ALA A 31 0.80 -13.44 -19.81
CA ALA A 31 2.14 -13.68 -20.34
C ALA A 31 2.11 -14.35 -21.73
N LYS A 32 1.19 -15.29 -21.93
CA LYS A 32 0.97 -15.94 -23.24
C LYS A 32 0.37 -14.96 -24.24
N GLU A 33 -0.67 -14.23 -23.84
CA GLU A 33 -1.40 -13.27 -24.69
C GLU A 33 -0.47 -12.18 -25.23
N TYR A 34 0.34 -11.58 -24.36
CA TYR A 34 1.27 -10.50 -24.74
C TYR A 34 2.63 -11.02 -25.22
N GLY A 35 2.82 -12.34 -25.30
CA GLY A 35 4.05 -12.96 -25.80
C GLY A 35 5.28 -12.56 -25.00
N VAL A 36 5.20 -12.57 -23.66
CA VAL A 36 6.31 -12.26 -22.74
C VAL A 36 6.52 -13.35 -21.71
N ALA A 37 7.73 -13.42 -21.12
CA ALA A 37 7.96 -14.31 -19.99
C ALA A 37 7.12 -13.85 -18.77
N PRO A 38 6.53 -14.76 -17.97
CA PRO A 38 5.79 -14.41 -16.75
C PRO A 38 6.60 -13.54 -15.77
N LYS A 39 7.91 -13.76 -15.70
CA LYS A 39 8.86 -12.95 -14.91
C LYS A 39 8.81 -11.45 -15.29
N THR A 40 8.57 -11.12 -16.57
CA THR A 40 8.43 -9.73 -17.03
C THR A 40 7.23 -9.05 -16.37
N ILE A 41 6.10 -9.75 -16.29
CA ILE A 41 4.88 -9.24 -15.66
C ILE A 41 5.06 -9.13 -14.13
N TYR A 42 5.67 -10.13 -13.47
CA TYR A 42 5.97 -10.02 -12.04
C TYR A 42 6.90 -8.85 -11.71
N ASN A 43 7.92 -8.62 -12.55
CA ASN A 43 8.80 -7.47 -12.41
C ASN A 43 8.07 -6.14 -12.64
N LEU A 44 7.15 -6.09 -13.61
CA LEU A 44 6.29 -4.94 -13.85
C LEU A 44 5.45 -4.60 -12.61
N LEU A 45 4.74 -5.59 -12.06
CA LEU A 45 3.91 -5.43 -10.85
C LEU A 45 4.75 -4.96 -9.65
N ARG A 46 5.94 -5.55 -9.45
CA ARG A 46 6.85 -5.15 -8.37
C ARG A 46 7.27 -3.69 -8.48
N ARG A 47 7.57 -3.22 -9.70
CA ARG A 47 7.92 -1.81 -9.96
C ARG A 47 6.75 -0.87 -9.74
N THR A 48 5.51 -1.30 -10.03
CA THR A 48 4.32 -0.47 -9.78
C THR A 48 4.02 -0.30 -8.29
N VAL A 49 4.25 -1.34 -7.48
CA VAL A 49 4.09 -1.27 -6.02
C VAL A 49 5.15 -0.38 -5.37
N GLN A 50 6.34 -0.26 -5.98
CA GLN A 50 7.42 0.62 -5.53
C GLN A 50 7.37 2.02 -6.16
N GLY A 51 6.20 2.49 -6.61
CA GLY A 51 6.06 3.87 -7.08
C GLY A 51 6.42 4.89 -6.00
N PRO A 52 6.96 6.07 -6.36
CA PRO A 52 7.41 7.09 -5.40
C PRO A 52 6.33 7.53 -4.41
N GLY A 53 5.04 7.36 -4.75
CA GLY A 53 3.91 7.62 -3.86
C GLY A 53 3.79 6.64 -2.68
N ALA A 54 4.15 5.36 -2.84
CA ALA A 54 3.91 4.35 -1.80
C ALA A 54 4.74 4.61 -0.53
N LEU A 55 5.99 5.06 -0.68
CA LEU A 55 6.83 5.41 0.46
C LEU A 55 6.37 6.72 1.13
N LEU A 56 5.94 7.69 0.33
CA LEU A 56 5.45 8.98 0.82
C LEU A 56 4.10 8.84 1.55
N GLU A 57 3.18 8.03 1.00
CA GLU A 57 1.93 7.65 1.65
C GLU A 57 2.19 6.87 2.94
N LEU A 58 3.11 5.90 2.93
CA LEU A 58 3.50 5.18 4.14
C LEU A 58 4.04 6.12 5.22
N ALA A 59 4.88 7.10 4.84
CA ALA A 59 5.41 8.10 5.76
C ALA A 59 4.30 9.01 6.30
N LYS A 60 3.36 9.44 5.46
CA LYS A 60 2.19 10.22 5.86
C LYS A 60 1.30 9.45 6.85
N LEU A 61 0.96 8.20 6.53
CA LEU A 61 0.18 7.31 7.39
C LEU A 61 0.83 7.10 8.76
N ARG A 62 2.16 6.93 8.81
CA ARG A 62 2.89 6.81 10.08
C ARG A 62 2.78 8.07 10.94
N ARG A 63 2.91 9.26 10.34
CA ARG A 63 2.76 10.54 11.06
C ARG A 63 1.35 10.74 11.58
N GLU A 64 0.35 10.42 10.76
CA GLU A 64 -1.07 10.50 11.16
C GLU A 64 -1.36 9.54 12.32
N ASN A 65 -0.87 8.30 12.26
CA ASN A 65 -1.01 7.33 13.34
C ASN A 65 -0.37 7.81 14.65
N GLU A 66 0.85 8.35 14.59
CA GLU A 66 1.54 8.90 15.77
C GLU A 66 0.77 10.08 16.40
N ALA A 67 0.21 10.97 15.57
CA ALA A 67 -0.60 12.08 16.05
C ALA A 67 -1.88 11.58 16.76
N LEU A 68 -2.57 10.59 16.19
CA LEU A 68 -3.75 9.98 16.80
C LEU A 68 -3.42 9.31 18.15
N LEU A 69 -2.31 8.57 18.23
CA LEU A 69 -1.85 7.94 19.48
C LEU A 69 -1.59 8.98 20.58
N LYS A 70 -1.00 10.13 20.24
CA LYS A 70 -0.78 11.23 21.21
C LYS A 70 -2.10 11.82 21.72
N ILE A 71 -3.06 12.04 20.83
CA ILE A 71 -4.40 12.55 21.20
C ILE A 71 -5.08 11.56 22.16
N ILE A 72 -5.12 10.27 21.80
CA ILE A 72 -5.72 9.22 22.63
C ILE A 72 -5.03 9.13 23.99
N GLY A 73 -3.69 9.21 24.01
CA GLY A 73 -2.90 9.20 25.25
C GLY A 73 -3.31 10.34 26.18
N ARG A 74 -3.43 11.57 25.65
CA ARG A 74 -3.86 12.75 26.42
C ARG A 74 -5.29 12.57 26.96
N LEU A 75 -6.24 12.20 26.11
CA LEU A 75 -7.63 11.96 26.51
C LEU A 75 -7.75 10.90 27.61
N THR A 76 -6.95 9.83 27.51
CA THR A 76 -6.92 8.76 28.51
C THR A 76 -6.35 9.24 29.85
N ALA A 77 -5.29 10.06 29.81
CA ALA A 77 -4.71 10.65 31.01
C ALA A 77 -5.69 11.61 31.70
N ASP A 78 -6.35 12.49 30.93
CA ASP A 78 -7.35 13.43 31.44
C ASP A 78 -8.54 12.72 32.07
N GLN A 79 -9.02 11.62 31.46
CA GLN A 79 -10.05 10.77 32.06
C GLN A 79 -9.61 10.14 33.39
N LYS A 80 -8.37 9.65 33.49
CA LYS A 80 -7.84 9.08 34.74
C LYS A 80 -7.71 10.15 35.84
N LEU A 81 -7.21 11.34 35.51
CA LEU A 81 -7.09 12.46 36.45
C LEU A 81 -8.47 12.94 36.91
N GLY A 82 -9.45 13.08 36.00
CA GLY A 82 -10.82 13.46 36.34
C GLY A 82 -11.56 12.44 37.22
N LYS A 83 -11.14 11.17 37.23
CA LYS A 83 -11.61 10.15 38.20
C LYS A 83 -10.95 10.34 39.57
N LYS A 84 -9.64 10.62 39.61
CA LYS A 84 -8.88 10.82 40.86
C LYS A 84 -9.34 12.07 41.63
N THR A 85 -9.60 13.17 40.94
CA THR A 85 -10.09 14.42 41.55
C THR A 85 -11.51 14.28 42.11
N ARG A 86 -12.34 13.40 41.54
CA ARG A 86 -13.70 13.11 42.06
C ARG A 86 -13.68 12.28 43.35
N TYR A 87 -12.68 11.43 43.55
CA TYR A 87 -12.56 10.60 44.75
C TYR A 87 -11.97 11.36 45.96
N GLY A 88 -11.32 12.51 45.73
CA GLY A 88 -10.70 13.34 46.77
C GLY A 88 -11.52 14.55 47.24
N ARG A 89 -12.75 14.74 46.72
CA ARG A 89 -13.68 15.80 47.17
C ARG A 89 -15.03 15.21 47.59
N GLY A 90 -14.98 14.14 48.38
CA GLY A 90 -16.11 13.64 49.14
C GLY A 90 -15.76 13.69 50.61
N ASP A 91 -15.94 14.89 51.20
CA ASP A 91 -16.22 15.11 52.63
C ASP A 91 -17.64 15.71 52.69
#